data_AF-A0A9E3QZU9-F1
#
_entry.id   AF-A0A9E3QZU9-F1
#
_cell.length_a   1.000
_cell.length_b   1.000
_cell.length_c   1.000
_cell.angle_alpha   90.00
_cell.angle_beta   90.00
_cell.angle_gamma   90.00
#
_symmetry.space_group_name_H-M   'P 1'
#
loop_
_entity.id
_entity.type
_entity.pdbx_description
1 polymer ?
#
loop_
_entity_poly.entity_id
_entity_poly.type
_entity_poly.pdbx_seq_one_letter_code
_entity_poly.pdbx_strand_id
1 'polypeptide(L)'
;MSPLLLVLAACFTPADQTPGWKAFPLEHGPALAAGPELEQFRAGEKAHIVDRSPGLLVEEHAEGLSTRYSIAAGDGAQSFTLDFASPLRGAQVDVEAEAGLSRFRLSTARVNGSHVSGRWNVPGVRRVEVVVHHHLRGRPAVTGLAVERLAVVPAPGASPGTLYVLHPGGLRLELCDAPGRVLGVRLPLEGWVSSR
;
A
#
# COMPACT_ATOMS: atom_id res chain seq x y z
N MET A 1 29.83 15.70 -30.64
CA MET A 1 28.38 15.81 -30.85
C MET A 1 27.81 14.40 -30.74
N SER A 2 27.32 14.00 -29.56
CA SER A 2 26.69 12.69 -29.37
C SER A 2 25.29 12.74 -29.99
N PRO A 3 24.91 11.80 -30.86
CA PRO A 3 23.54 11.72 -31.32
C PRO A 3 22.68 11.31 -30.11
N LEU A 4 21.71 12.17 -29.78
CA LEU A 4 20.57 11.80 -28.96
C LEU A 4 19.79 10.71 -29.70
N LEU A 5 20.01 9.45 -29.31
CA LEU A 5 19.14 8.35 -29.66
C LEU A 5 17.80 8.58 -28.96
N LEU A 6 16.80 9.04 -29.71
CA LEU A 6 15.40 8.94 -29.32
C LEU A 6 15.04 7.45 -29.33
N VAL A 7 15.10 6.80 -28.18
CA VAL A 7 14.45 5.51 -27.98
C VAL A 7 12.96 5.80 -27.86
N LEU A 8 12.21 5.62 -28.93
CA LEU A 8 10.75 5.53 -28.87
C LEU A 8 10.44 4.34 -27.96
N ALA A 9 9.88 4.61 -26.77
CA ALA A 9 9.42 3.57 -25.86
C ALA A 9 8.41 2.70 -26.60
N ALA A 10 8.84 1.50 -27.01
CA ALA A 10 7.99 0.58 -27.73
C ALA A 10 6.97 0.01 -26.75
N CYS A 11 5.74 0.51 -26.86
CA CYS A 11 4.61 -0.07 -26.15
C CYS A 11 4.09 -1.29 -26.92
N PHE A 12 3.67 -2.31 -26.17
CA PHE A 12 3.14 -3.56 -26.69
C PHE A 12 1.77 -3.83 -26.05
N THR A 13 0.82 -4.30 -26.86
CA THR A 13 -0.50 -4.76 -26.40
C THR A 13 -0.51 -6.29 -26.34
N PRO A 14 -0.61 -6.90 -25.15
CA PRO A 14 -0.79 -8.35 -25.01
C PRO A 14 -1.97 -8.89 -25.81
N ALA A 15 -1.85 -10.11 -26.35
CA ALA A 15 -2.97 -10.77 -27.03
C ALA A 15 -4.12 -11.11 -26.07
N ASP A 16 -3.78 -11.52 -24.84
CA ASP A 16 -4.77 -11.74 -23.79
C ASP A 16 -5.17 -10.41 -23.12
N GLN A 17 -6.42 -10.00 -23.37
CA GLN A 17 -7.06 -8.80 -22.83
C GLN A 17 -8.19 -9.16 -21.85
N THR A 18 -8.26 -10.42 -21.41
CA THR A 18 -9.29 -10.86 -20.46
C THR A 18 -8.98 -10.33 -19.05
N PRO A 19 -10.01 -10.14 -18.20
CA PRO A 19 -9.79 -9.68 -16.83
C PRO A 19 -8.97 -10.67 -15.98
N GLY A 20 -8.36 -10.16 -14.92
CA GLY A 20 -7.60 -10.94 -13.94
C GLY A 20 -6.09 -10.74 -14.01
N TRP A 21 -5.37 -11.46 -13.16
CA TRP A 21 -3.91 -11.41 -13.11
C TRP A 21 -3.29 -12.02 -14.36
N LYS A 22 -2.35 -11.29 -14.95
CA LYS A 22 -1.58 -11.69 -16.13
C LYS A 22 -0.10 -11.70 -15.78
N ALA A 23 0.63 -12.64 -16.36
CA ALA A 23 2.07 -12.83 -16.17
C ALA A 23 2.79 -12.60 -17.50
N PHE A 24 3.82 -11.76 -17.48
CA PHE A 24 4.62 -11.41 -18.65
C PHE A 24 6.10 -11.63 -18.34
N PRO A 25 6.72 -12.69 -18.90
CA PRO A 25 8.15 -12.93 -18.75
C PRO A 25 8.98 -11.76 -19.31
N LEU A 26 10.02 -11.35 -18.58
CA LEU A 26 10.93 -10.26 -18.91
C LEU A 26 12.30 -10.85 -19.23
N GLU A 27 12.39 -11.79 -20.16
CA GLU A 27 13.58 -12.65 -20.25
C GLU A 27 14.88 -11.86 -20.40
N HIS A 28 14.92 -10.78 -21.20
CA HIS A 28 16.02 -9.78 -21.24
C HIS A 28 15.51 -8.43 -21.80
N GLY A 29 14.21 -8.14 -21.60
CA GLY A 29 13.47 -7.08 -22.30
C GLY A 29 13.50 -5.71 -21.60
N PRO A 30 12.86 -4.70 -22.22
CA PRO A 30 12.61 -3.41 -21.58
C PRO A 30 11.96 -3.56 -20.20
N ALA A 31 12.08 -2.54 -19.36
CA ALA A 31 11.49 -2.53 -18.02
C ALA A 31 9.98 -2.28 -18.13
N LEU A 32 9.26 -3.25 -18.71
CA LEU A 32 7.85 -3.14 -19.04
C LEU A 32 7.01 -2.84 -17.80
N ALA A 33 6.08 -1.91 -17.95
CA ALA A 33 5.05 -1.62 -16.98
C ALA A 33 3.75 -1.28 -17.71
N ALA A 34 2.64 -1.66 -17.10
CA ALA A 34 1.33 -1.15 -17.48
C ALA A 34 1.17 0.32 -17.04
N GLY A 35 0.03 0.91 -17.38
CA GLY A 35 -0.37 2.24 -16.87
C GLY A 35 -0.23 2.33 -15.34
N PRO A 36 0.21 3.48 -14.79
CA PRO A 36 0.50 3.63 -13.36
C PRO A 36 -0.72 3.41 -12.43
N GLU A 37 -1.93 3.50 -12.98
CA GLU A 37 -3.19 3.23 -12.31
C GLU A 37 -3.49 1.74 -12.12
N LEU A 38 -2.84 0.87 -12.90
CA LEU A 38 -3.03 -0.58 -12.82
C LEU A 38 -2.12 -1.19 -11.78
N GLU A 39 -2.67 -2.15 -11.04
CA GLU A 39 -1.90 -2.91 -10.07
C GLU A 39 -0.94 -3.84 -10.77
N GLN A 40 0.33 -3.75 -10.38
CA GLN A 40 1.39 -4.50 -11.00
C GLN A 40 2.59 -4.61 -10.08
N PHE A 41 3.34 -5.68 -10.25
CA PHE A 41 4.60 -5.90 -9.55
C PHE A 41 5.49 -6.86 -10.33
N ARG A 42 6.79 -6.87 -9.99
CA ARG A 42 7.73 -7.89 -10.47
C ARG A 42 8.17 -8.74 -9.29
N ALA A 43 8.22 -10.05 -9.50
CA ALA A 43 8.64 -10.96 -8.44
C ALA A 43 10.09 -10.67 -8.02
N GLY A 44 10.33 -10.54 -6.71
CA GLY A 44 11.66 -10.25 -6.16
C GLY A 44 12.05 -8.77 -6.18
N GLU A 45 11.30 -7.90 -6.84
CA GLU A 45 11.52 -6.45 -6.83
C GLU A 45 10.64 -5.76 -5.78
N LYS A 46 11.11 -4.61 -5.27
CA LYS A 46 10.29 -3.78 -4.37
C LYS A 46 9.22 -3.05 -5.17
N ALA A 47 8.00 -3.02 -4.62
CA ALA A 47 6.88 -2.25 -5.12
C ALA A 47 6.27 -1.40 -4.00
N HIS A 48 5.55 -0.35 -4.37
CA HIS A 48 4.64 0.35 -3.47
C HIS A 48 3.46 -0.57 -3.18
N ILE A 49 3.42 -1.10 -1.96
CA ILE A 49 2.36 -1.97 -1.49
C ILE A 49 1.41 -1.15 -0.63
N VAL A 50 0.13 -1.17 -0.95
CA VAL A 50 -0.94 -0.72 -0.05
C VAL A 50 -1.58 -1.97 0.58
N ASP A 51 -1.21 -2.27 1.82
CA ASP A 51 -1.67 -3.45 2.54
C ASP A 51 -2.96 -3.14 3.32
N ARG A 52 -4.02 -3.89 3.07
CA ARG A 52 -5.32 -3.82 3.76
C ARG A 52 -5.67 -5.13 4.47
N SER A 53 -4.67 -5.95 4.75
CA SER A 53 -4.86 -7.25 5.39
C SER A 53 -5.51 -7.09 6.78
N PRO A 54 -6.46 -7.97 7.15
CA PRO A 54 -7.17 -7.87 8.43
C PRO A 54 -6.27 -7.90 9.68
N GLY A 55 -5.07 -8.49 9.59
CA GLY A 55 -4.12 -8.60 10.70
C GLY A 55 -3.29 -7.34 10.99
N LEU A 56 -3.48 -6.25 10.26
CA LEU A 56 -2.72 -5.00 10.46
C LEU A 56 -3.16 -4.23 11.70
N LEU A 57 -4.46 -4.26 12.02
CA LEU A 57 -4.96 -3.72 13.29
C LEU A 57 -4.74 -4.79 14.35
N VAL A 58 -3.80 -4.53 15.24
CA VAL A 58 -3.34 -5.51 16.23
C VAL A 58 -4.29 -5.52 17.42
N GLU A 59 -4.58 -4.34 17.95
CA GLU A 59 -5.34 -4.19 19.18
C GLU A 59 -6.17 -2.91 19.15
N GLU A 60 -7.34 -3.01 19.75
CA GLU A 60 -8.17 -1.87 20.12
C GLU A 60 -8.40 -1.89 21.62
N HIS A 61 -7.96 -0.84 22.31
CA HIS A 61 -8.04 -0.74 23.76
C HIS A 61 -8.80 0.51 24.18
N ALA A 62 -9.90 0.32 24.90
CA ALA A 62 -10.69 1.43 25.45
C ALA A 62 -10.08 1.90 26.78
N GLU A 63 -9.82 3.20 26.89
CA GLU A 63 -9.19 3.84 28.05
C GLU A 63 -10.06 4.99 28.55
N GLY A 64 -11.16 4.67 29.25
CA GLY A 64 -12.09 5.67 29.76
C GLY A 64 -12.71 6.52 28.65
N LEU A 65 -12.17 7.74 28.45
CA LEU A 65 -12.66 8.72 27.48
C LEU A 65 -11.82 8.76 26.19
N SER A 66 -10.92 7.80 26.01
CA SER A 66 -10.17 7.59 24.77
C SER A 66 -10.21 6.13 24.32
N THR A 67 -9.82 5.90 23.07
CA THR A 67 -9.57 4.56 22.53
C THR A 67 -8.24 4.59 21.79
N ARG A 68 -7.36 3.63 22.14
CA ARG A 68 -6.08 3.41 21.47
C ARG A 68 -6.23 2.29 20.42
N TYR A 69 -5.76 2.56 19.22
CA TYR A 69 -5.64 1.60 18.12
C TYR A 69 -4.16 1.35 17.87
N SER A 70 -3.73 0.09 18.02
CA SER A 70 -2.37 -0.34 17.75
C SER A 70 -2.29 -0.95 16.35
N ILE A 71 -1.48 -0.36 15.49
CA ILE A 71 -1.30 -0.76 14.10
C ILE A 71 0.09 -1.39 13.95
N ALA A 72 0.17 -2.57 13.33
CA ALA A 72 1.44 -3.17 12.91
C ALA A 72 1.91 -2.49 11.61
N ALA A 73 2.94 -1.65 11.72
CA ALA A 73 3.54 -1.01 10.56
C ALA A 73 4.33 -2.04 9.72
N GLY A 74 5.05 -2.95 10.36
CA GLY A 74 5.92 -3.91 9.68
C GLY A 74 7.08 -3.26 8.93
N ASP A 75 7.96 -4.08 8.37
CA ASP A 75 9.18 -3.57 7.74
C ASP A 75 8.89 -2.78 6.45
N GLY A 76 9.56 -1.63 6.31
CA GLY A 76 9.48 -0.78 5.13
C GLY A 76 8.20 0.04 5.00
N ALA A 77 7.30 -0.02 5.99
CA ALA A 77 6.13 0.86 6.02
C ALA A 77 6.51 2.31 6.28
N GLN A 78 5.74 3.21 5.67
CA GLN A 78 6.00 4.64 5.66
C GLN A 78 4.76 5.47 5.95
N SER A 79 3.56 4.90 5.77
CA SER A 79 2.31 5.59 6.06
C SER A 79 1.21 4.61 6.48
N PHE A 80 0.18 5.15 7.14
CA PHE A 80 -1.07 4.45 7.35
C PHE A 80 -2.25 5.39 7.06
N THR A 81 -3.40 4.79 6.76
CA THR A 81 -4.72 5.42 6.78
C THR A 81 -5.66 4.52 7.58
N LEU A 82 -6.34 5.10 8.57
CA LEU A 82 -7.31 4.45 9.44
C LEU A 82 -8.68 5.10 9.22
N ASP A 83 -9.65 4.27 8.84
CA ASP A 83 -11.01 4.68 8.50
C ASP A 83 -11.96 4.34 9.64
N PHE A 84 -12.81 5.29 10.01
CA PHE A 84 -13.81 5.14 11.06
C PHE A 84 -15.22 5.07 10.48
N ALA A 85 -16.10 4.27 11.10
CA ALA A 85 -17.51 4.11 10.73
C ALA A 85 -18.32 5.41 10.81
N SER A 86 -17.82 6.41 11.55
CA SER A 86 -18.48 7.69 11.75
C SER A 86 -17.45 8.81 11.88
N PRO A 87 -17.82 10.05 11.50
CA PRO A 87 -16.94 11.20 11.67
C PRO A 87 -16.57 11.41 13.14
N LEU A 88 -15.30 11.75 13.39
CA LEU A 88 -14.76 12.01 14.71
C LEU A 88 -15.23 13.36 15.29
N ARG A 89 -15.84 14.22 14.47
CA ARG A 89 -16.57 15.44 14.89
C ARG A 89 -15.74 16.38 15.79
N GLY A 90 -14.43 16.46 15.56
CA GLY A 90 -13.51 17.33 16.29
C GLY A 90 -12.85 16.68 17.52
N ALA A 91 -12.92 15.34 17.63
CA ALA A 91 -12.13 14.59 18.61
C ALA A 91 -10.65 14.93 18.47
N GLN A 92 -9.94 15.01 19.59
CA GLN A 92 -8.49 15.07 19.56
C GLN A 92 -7.96 13.68 19.21
N VAL A 93 -6.99 13.65 18.30
CA VAL A 93 -6.31 12.44 17.87
C VAL A 93 -4.82 12.65 18.04
N ASP A 94 -4.19 11.78 18.82
CA ASP A 94 -2.75 11.69 18.97
C ASP A 94 -2.24 10.49 18.18
N VAL A 95 -1.17 10.68 17.41
CA VAL A 95 -0.54 9.62 16.63
C VAL A 95 0.92 9.52 17.03
N GLU A 96 1.32 8.34 17.48
CA GLU A 96 2.69 8.05 17.91
C GLU A 96 3.21 6.82 17.17
N ALA A 97 4.50 6.82 16.85
CA ALA A 97 5.18 5.69 16.23
C ALA A 97 6.28 5.17 17.14
N GLU A 98 6.49 3.86 17.09
CA GLU A 98 7.49 3.16 17.88
C GLU A 98 8.53 2.52 16.96
N ALA A 99 9.80 2.88 17.18
CA ALA A 99 10.96 2.31 16.49
C ALA A 99 12.00 1.88 17.52
N GLY A 100 12.21 0.57 17.65
CA GLY A 100 13.05 -0.01 18.71
C GLY A 100 12.52 0.32 20.11
N LEU A 101 13.34 0.97 20.94
CA LEU A 101 12.98 1.43 22.28
C LEU A 101 12.44 2.87 22.30
N SER A 102 12.41 3.54 21.14
CA SER A 102 12.03 4.94 21.02
C SER A 102 10.59 5.09 20.57
N ARG A 103 9.89 6.05 21.17
CA ARG A 103 8.57 6.52 20.74
C ARG A 103 8.66 7.96 20.30
N PHE A 104 7.96 8.30 19.23
CA PHE A 104 7.93 9.65 18.71
C PHE A 104 6.54 10.01 18.22
N ARG A 105 6.17 11.26 18.46
CA ARG A 105 4.88 11.79 18.04
C ARG A 105 4.93 12.13 16.56
N LEU A 106 4.01 11.55 15.79
CA LEU A 106 3.79 11.89 14.38
C LEU A 106 2.89 13.13 14.27
N SER A 107 1.82 13.18 15.04
CA SER A 107 0.88 14.30 15.03
C SER A 107 0.01 14.35 16.29
N THR A 108 -0.55 15.53 16.55
CA THR A 108 -1.68 15.76 17.44
C THR A 108 -2.60 16.75 16.74
N ALA A 109 -3.85 16.36 16.50
CA ALA A 109 -4.81 17.22 15.78
C ALA A 109 -6.26 16.97 16.20
N ARG A 110 -7.13 17.96 15.97
CA ARG A 110 -8.58 17.74 16.03
C ARG A 110 -9.08 17.28 14.67
N VAL A 111 -9.75 16.13 14.63
CA VAL A 111 -10.22 15.52 13.39
C VAL A 111 -11.73 15.59 13.31
N ASN A 112 -12.26 16.27 12.29
CA ASN A 112 -13.71 16.36 12.05
C ASN A 112 -14.24 15.19 11.21
N GLY A 113 -13.46 14.73 10.23
CA GLY A 113 -13.82 13.66 9.32
C GLY A 113 -13.73 12.26 9.94
N SER A 114 -13.82 11.25 9.08
CA SER A 114 -13.78 9.83 9.44
C SER A 114 -12.46 9.15 9.09
N HIS A 115 -11.41 9.91 8.76
CA HIS A 115 -10.12 9.37 8.31
C HIS A 115 -9.01 9.98 9.17
N VAL A 116 -8.08 9.13 9.60
CA VAL A 116 -6.83 9.53 10.25
C VAL A 116 -5.68 8.91 9.48
N SER A 117 -4.72 9.72 9.08
CA SER A 117 -3.51 9.24 8.42
C SER A 117 -2.26 9.76 9.10
N GLY A 118 -1.18 9.02 8.94
CA GLY A 118 0.14 9.40 9.43
C GLY A 118 1.20 8.93 8.46
N ARG A 119 2.28 9.69 8.37
CA ARG A 119 3.47 9.34 7.57
C ARG A 119 4.71 9.51 8.42
N TRP A 120 5.68 8.64 8.21
CA TRP A 120 6.98 8.70 8.87
C TRP A 120 8.10 8.35 7.89
N ASN A 121 9.28 8.90 8.16
CA ASN A 121 10.51 8.60 7.42
C ASN A 121 11.56 7.94 8.34
N VAL A 122 11.21 7.65 9.59
CA VAL A 122 12.09 6.99 10.55
C VAL A 122 12.15 5.50 10.21
N PRO A 123 13.34 4.92 9.96
CA PRO A 123 13.47 3.49 9.72
C PRO A 123 13.10 2.65 10.95
N GLY A 124 12.65 1.42 10.73
CA GLY A 124 12.41 0.45 11.81
C GLY A 124 11.17 0.72 12.66
N VAL A 125 10.23 1.54 12.18
CA VAL A 125 8.92 1.68 12.83
C VAL A 125 8.18 0.35 12.75
N ARG A 126 7.90 -0.21 13.92
CA ARG A 126 7.23 -1.52 14.06
C ARG A 126 5.75 -1.38 14.40
N ARG A 127 5.40 -0.31 15.11
CA ARG A 127 4.05 -0.06 15.62
C ARG A 127 3.70 1.41 15.51
N VAL A 128 2.44 1.68 15.19
CA VAL A 128 1.85 3.01 15.27
C VAL A 128 0.65 2.94 16.21
N GLU A 129 0.58 3.88 17.14
CA GLU A 129 -0.55 4.04 18.05
C GLU A 129 -1.35 5.27 17.63
N VAL A 130 -2.66 5.08 17.44
CA VAL A 130 -3.62 6.16 17.22
C VAL A 130 -4.52 6.22 18.45
N VAL A 131 -4.48 7.33 19.18
CA VAL A 131 -5.32 7.55 20.37
C VAL A 131 -6.38 8.58 20.03
N VAL A 132 -7.65 8.16 20.04
CA VAL A 132 -8.79 9.04 19.79
C VAL A 132 -9.47 9.39 21.10
N HIS A 133 -9.49 10.66 21.46
CA HIS A 133 -10.17 11.19 22.65
C HIS A 133 -11.62 11.54 22.32
N HIS A 134 -12.57 10.77 22.83
CA HIS A 134 -13.99 10.80 22.42
C HIS A 134 -14.96 11.16 23.56
N HIS A 135 -14.54 12.06 24.46
CA HIS A 135 -15.37 12.59 25.54
C HIS A 135 -16.83 12.86 25.12
N LEU A 136 -17.78 12.25 25.86
CA LEU A 136 -19.23 12.38 25.66
C LEU A 136 -19.76 11.85 24.32
N ARG A 137 -19.01 10.98 23.64
CA ARG A 137 -19.39 10.40 22.34
C ARG A 137 -19.31 8.88 22.42
N GLY A 138 -19.92 8.23 21.45
CA GLY A 138 -19.73 6.80 21.25
C GLY A 138 -18.27 6.49 20.91
N ARG A 139 -17.81 5.32 21.35
CA ARG A 139 -16.51 4.77 20.95
C ARG A 139 -16.41 4.75 19.43
N PRO A 140 -15.38 5.36 18.82
CA PRO A 140 -15.18 5.28 17.38
C PRO A 140 -14.99 3.81 16.99
N ALA A 141 -15.61 3.37 15.89
CA ALA A 141 -15.40 2.03 15.36
C ALA A 141 -14.55 2.14 14.09
N VAL A 142 -13.51 1.32 13.97
CA VAL A 142 -12.70 1.25 12.76
C VAL A 142 -13.39 0.38 11.72
N THR A 143 -13.42 0.83 10.47
CA THR A 143 -13.98 0.10 9.32
C THR A 143 -12.93 -0.28 8.29
N GLY A 144 -11.77 0.37 8.32
CA GLY A 144 -10.72 0.16 7.34
C GLY A 144 -9.35 0.57 7.88
N LEU A 145 -8.33 -0.13 7.40
CA LEU A 145 -6.94 0.18 7.65
C LEU A 145 -6.16 -0.12 6.37
N ALA A 146 -5.35 0.84 5.95
CA ALA A 146 -4.36 0.66 4.90
C ALA A 146 -2.98 1.07 5.43
N VAL A 147 -1.96 0.26 5.20
CA VAL A 147 -0.56 0.58 5.48
C VAL A 147 0.22 0.58 4.17
N GLU A 148 0.94 1.66 3.88
CA GLU A 148 1.76 1.75 2.68
C GLU A 148 3.22 1.42 3.01
N ARG A 149 3.83 0.56 2.20
CA ARG A 149 5.23 0.17 2.34
C ARG A 149 5.92 0.01 1.00
N LEU A 150 7.24 0.22 0.99
CA LEU A 150 8.09 -0.13 -0.15
C LEU A 150 8.79 -1.45 0.18
N ALA A 151 8.23 -2.55 -0.31
CA ALA A 151 8.69 -3.90 0.02
C ALA A 151 8.54 -4.85 -1.17
N VAL A 152 9.18 -6.01 -1.08
CA VAL A 152 8.96 -7.10 -2.06
C VAL A 152 7.55 -7.66 -1.85
N VAL A 153 6.83 -7.88 -2.94
CA VAL A 153 5.45 -8.35 -2.88
C VAL A 153 5.41 -9.83 -2.44
N PRO A 154 4.64 -10.17 -1.39
CA PRO A 154 4.49 -11.55 -0.96
C PRO A 154 3.50 -12.29 -1.88
N ALA A 155 4.00 -12.76 -3.03
CA ALA A 155 3.23 -13.49 -4.04
C ALA A 155 3.76 -14.92 -4.20
N PRO A 156 3.27 -15.91 -3.42
CA PRO A 156 3.66 -17.30 -3.58
C PRO A 156 3.41 -17.80 -5.00
N GLY A 157 4.39 -18.50 -5.58
CA GLY A 157 4.34 -18.98 -6.96
C GLY A 157 4.70 -17.96 -8.03
N ALA A 158 5.01 -16.71 -7.66
CA ALA A 158 5.53 -15.73 -8.59
C ALA A 158 6.98 -16.07 -8.99
N SER A 159 7.28 -16.04 -10.29
CA SER A 159 8.59 -16.37 -10.84
C SER A 159 9.46 -15.11 -11.01
N PRO A 160 10.74 -15.13 -10.61
CA PRO A 160 11.68 -14.04 -10.88
C PRO A 160 11.68 -13.61 -12.36
N GLY A 161 11.94 -12.33 -12.62
CA GLY A 161 11.96 -11.81 -13.99
C GLY A 161 10.60 -11.82 -14.68
N THR A 162 9.49 -11.83 -13.94
CA THR A 162 8.13 -11.79 -14.50
C THR A 162 7.39 -10.55 -13.98
N LEU A 163 6.77 -9.79 -14.89
CA LEU A 163 5.82 -8.74 -14.57
C LEU A 163 4.43 -9.35 -14.39
N TYR A 164 3.82 -9.07 -13.25
CA TYR A 164 2.43 -9.40 -12.98
C TYR A 164 1.59 -8.13 -13.03
N VAL A 165 0.46 -8.18 -13.73
CA VAL A 165 -0.48 -7.05 -13.87
C VAL A 165 -1.89 -7.54 -13.66
N LEU A 166 -2.68 -6.83 -12.84
CA LEU A 166 -4.11 -7.06 -12.71
C LEU A 166 -4.87 -6.30 -13.81
N HIS A 167 -5.41 -7.03 -14.78
CA HIS A 167 -6.26 -6.47 -15.80
C HIS A 167 -7.70 -6.31 -15.28
N PRO A 168 -8.28 -5.11 -15.18
CA PRO A 168 -9.62 -4.92 -14.61
C PRO A 168 -10.75 -5.40 -15.55
N GLY A 169 -10.46 -5.51 -16.85
CA GLY A 169 -11.47 -5.76 -17.88
C GLY A 169 -12.05 -4.46 -18.42
N GLY A 170 -12.59 -4.50 -19.64
CA GLY A 170 -13.25 -3.34 -20.25
C GLY A 170 -12.32 -2.20 -20.69
N LEU A 171 -11.01 -2.32 -20.46
CA LEU A 171 -9.96 -1.42 -20.93
C LEU A 171 -8.93 -2.20 -21.73
N ARG A 172 -8.23 -1.53 -22.64
CA ARG A 172 -7.10 -2.12 -23.36
C ARG A 172 -5.84 -2.06 -22.48
N LEU A 173 -5.24 -3.21 -22.21
CA LEU A 173 -3.95 -3.30 -21.56
C LEU A 173 -2.82 -3.04 -22.55
N GLU A 174 -1.96 -2.10 -22.18
CA GLU A 174 -0.76 -1.74 -22.90
C GLU A 174 0.42 -1.75 -21.91
N LEU A 175 1.53 -2.33 -22.33
CA LEU A 175 2.78 -2.42 -21.57
C LEU A 175 3.84 -1.61 -22.30
N CYS A 176 4.39 -0.61 -21.64
CA CYS A 176 5.42 0.25 -22.20
C CYS A 176 6.74 0.08 -21.45
N ASP A 177 7.86 0.34 -22.13
CA ASP A 177 9.15 0.45 -21.45
C ASP A 177 9.13 1.61 -20.44
N ALA A 178 9.36 1.29 -19.17
CA ALA A 178 9.29 2.22 -18.06
C ALA A 178 10.45 2.01 -17.08
N PRO A 179 11.69 2.28 -17.50
CA PRO A 179 12.88 2.09 -16.66
C PRO A 179 12.81 2.97 -15.41
N GLY A 180 13.15 2.38 -14.27
CA GLY A 180 13.14 3.06 -12.96
C GLY A 180 11.76 3.33 -12.37
N ARG A 181 10.66 2.95 -13.04
CA ARG A 181 9.31 3.06 -12.47
C ARG A 181 9.18 2.11 -11.29
N VAL A 182 8.88 2.65 -10.11
CA VAL A 182 8.43 1.85 -8.97
C VAL A 182 6.98 1.44 -9.22
N LEU A 183 6.74 0.14 -9.20
CA LEU A 183 5.43 -0.44 -9.45
C LEU A 183 4.56 -0.39 -8.18
N GLY A 184 3.24 -0.57 -8.33
CA GLY A 184 2.29 -0.45 -7.23
C GLY A 184 1.26 -1.56 -7.22
N VAL A 185 0.93 -2.09 -6.04
CA VAL A 185 -0.05 -3.19 -5.87
C VAL A 185 -0.77 -3.09 -4.53
N ARG A 186 -2.00 -3.59 -4.45
CA ARG A 186 -2.77 -3.68 -3.21
C ARG A 186 -2.74 -5.10 -2.66
N LEU A 187 -2.70 -5.23 -1.33
CA LEU A 187 -2.86 -6.52 -0.64
C LEU A 187 -4.17 -6.57 0.15
N PRO A 188 -4.81 -7.76 0.25
CA PRO A 188 -4.42 -9.02 -0.39
C PRO A 188 -4.54 -8.96 -1.92
N LEU A 189 -3.76 -9.79 -2.65
CA LEU A 189 -3.82 -9.86 -4.10
C LEU A 189 -5.16 -10.48 -4.54
N GLU A 190 -6.18 -9.66 -4.72
CA GLU A 190 -7.53 -10.14 -5.06
C GLU A 190 -7.52 -10.93 -6.37
N GLY A 191 -8.15 -12.11 -6.35
CA GLY A 191 -8.21 -13.00 -7.53
C GLY A 191 -6.88 -13.60 -7.96
N TRP A 192 -5.80 -13.45 -7.17
CA TRP A 192 -4.53 -14.11 -7.46
C TRP A 192 -4.64 -15.62 -7.27
N VAL A 193 -4.30 -16.35 -8.32
CA VAL A 193 -4.18 -17.82 -8.29
C VAL A 193 -2.76 -18.13 -8.71
N SER A 194 -1.98 -18.77 -7.83
CA SER A 194 -0.64 -19.21 -8.21
C SER A 194 -0.77 -20.28 -9.28
N SER A 195 -0.34 -20.00 -10.51
CA SER A 195 -0.11 -21.04 -11.51
C SER A 195 1.00 -21.95 -10.97
N ARG A 196 0.64 -23.17 -10.59
CA ARG A 196 1.61 -24.21 -10.20
C ARG A 196 2.33 -24.76 -11.41
#